data_AF-A0A0B8MYB3-F1
#
_entry.id   AF-A0A0B8MYB3-F1
#
_cell.length_a   1.000
_cell.length_b   1.000
_cell.length_c   1.000
_cell.angle_alpha   90.00
_cell.angle_beta   90.00
_cell.angle_gamma   90.00
#
_symmetry.space_group_name_H-M   'P 1'
#
loop_
_entity.id
_entity.type
_entity.pdbx_description
1 polymer ?
#
loop_
_entity_poly.entity_id
_entity_poly.type
_entity_poly.pdbx_seq_one_letter_code
_entity_poly.pdbx_strand_id
1 'polypeptide(L)'
;MLSVTDMADINVTREHLFVAGTISVLYLLLARSLRFRRVRKIESRFDGRPFSCMTVREAHEIFRELRELEFPYTLHSAMKLSLLKTASIPTMAKLFVATRQLNEKNASKRAADTEVILNEVHDRDPGSDSHLLGIARMNYLHARYRKAGKILDEDMLYTLGSAVVDIIQGVDKNEWRHLTDVERCAIGVFHWSLGDAMEIPFTFLPSHKTGWRDGRHFAEELYEWTLAYEKVAAQPTDSTRYIGRRLMELAKCNIPALLKPLVESIVVTKLEEHSRISMGFEKPGFLVTVFARSILIVRKFILRYLALPRPQSKAVRVLNESPDPSTGLYTWNIWIEHPWYIKPTFKNRWGLKAIFVRVCGNGALPSKNDFYKESGYDLRAIGPAVQEERGQDEMEAIFQSLKGTNYASGCPFHA
;
A
#
# COMPACT_ATOMS: atom_id res chain seq x y z
N MET A 1 -34.44 -28.29 -39.22
CA MET A 1 -33.89 -27.04 -39.75
C MET A 1 -34.81 -25.93 -39.24
N LEU A 2 -34.47 -25.33 -38.08
CA LEU A 2 -35.26 -24.25 -37.48
C LEU A 2 -34.69 -22.92 -37.97
N SER A 3 -35.55 -22.12 -38.61
CA SER A 3 -35.22 -20.85 -39.26
C SER A 3 -34.83 -19.80 -38.22
N VAL A 4 -33.68 -19.15 -38.46
CA VAL A 4 -33.17 -18.00 -37.73
C VAL A 4 -33.76 -16.74 -38.37
N THR A 5 -34.99 -16.36 -38.02
CA THR A 5 -35.57 -15.07 -38.43
C THR A 5 -36.74 -14.72 -37.51
N ASP A 6 -36.43 -14.29 -36.29
CA ASP A 6 -37.31 -13.46 -35.46
C ASP A 6 -36.41 -12.64 -34.52
N MET A 7 -35.61 -11.74 -35.11
CA MET A 7 -35.05 -10.61 -34.36
C MET A 7 -36.03 -9.46 -34.55
N ALA A 8 -36.80 -9.18 -33.50
CA ALA A 8 -37.70 -8.03 -33.45
C ALA A 8 -36.92 -6.73 -33.71
N ASP A 9 -37.30 -5.99 -34.76
CA ASP A 9 -36.81 -4.65 -35.02
C ASP A 9 -37.20 -3.73 -33.85
N ILE A 10 -36.21 -3.37 -33.02
CA ILE A 10 -36.41 -2.40 -31.94
C ILE A 10 -36.55 -1.01 -32.59
N ASN A 11 -37.79 -0.57 -32.80
CA ASN A 11 -38.08 0.78 -33.29
C ASN A 11 -37.77 1.82 -32.19
N VAL A 12 -36.56 2.39 -32.22
CA VAL A 12 -36.13 3.46 -31.32
C VAL A 12 -36.80 4.78 -31.71
N THR A 13 -37.86 5.17 -31.00
CA THR A 13 -38.56 6.44 -31.18
C THR A 13 -37.81 7.62 -30.55
N ARG A 14 -38.15 8.85 -30.97
CA ARG A 14 -37.62 10.10 -30.40
C ARG A 14 -37.89 10.21 -28.89
N GLU A 15 -39.03 9.67 -28.43
CA GLU A 15 -39.39 9.62 -27.01
C GLU A 15 -38.44 8.69 -26.23
N HIS A 16 -38.11 7.51 -26.78
CA HIS A 16 -37.13 6.60 -26.18
C HIS A 16 -35.75 7.27 -26.03
N LEU A 17 -35.30 8.03 -27.04
CA LEU A 17 -34.04 8.78 -26.97
C LEU A 17 -34.09 9.90 -25.91
N PHE A 18 -35.21 10.62 -25.79
CA PHE A 18 -35.38 11.67 -24.79
C PHE A 18 -35.40 11.11 -23.36
N VAL A 19 -36.11 10.01 -23.14
CA VAL A 19 -36.15 9.32 -21.84
C VAL A 19 -34.75 8.78 -21.48
N ALA A 20 -34.08 8.10 -22.41
CA ALA A 20 -32.71 7.60 -22.20
C ALA A 20 -31.72 8.74 -21.90
N GLY A 21 -31.82 9.86 -22.61
CA GLY A 21 -31.03 11.06 -22.35
C GLY A 21 -31.27 11.63 -20.95
N THR A 22 -32.53 11.74 -20.54
CA THR A 22 -32.91 12.24 -19.20
C THR A 22 -32.38 11.33 -18.10
N ILE A 23 -32.56 10.01 -18.22
CA ILE A 23 -32.05 9.02 -17.26
C ILE A 23 -30.52 9.12 -17.16
N SER A 24 -29.83 9.27 -18.30
CA SER A 24 -28.38 9.41 -18.35
C SER A 24 -27.90 10.67 -17.61
N VAL A 25 -28.54 11.82 -17.84
CA VAL A 25 -28.21 13.07 -17.15
C VAL A 25 -28.45 12.95 -15.64
N LEU A 26 -29.61 12.40 -15.23
CA LEU A 26 -29.93 12.19 -13.82
C LEU A 26 -28.91 11.25 -13.15
N TYR A 27 -28.51 10.17 -13.82
CA TYR A 27 -27.50 9.26 -13.32
C TYR A 27 -26.13 9.94 -13.15
N LEU A 28 -25.69 10.73 -14.14
CA LEU A 28 -24.42 11.45 -14.07
C LEU A 28 -24.40 12.48 -12.94
N LEU A 29 -25.51 13.19 -12.71
CA LEU A 29 -25.67 14.11 -11.58
C LEU A 29 -25.64 13.39 -10.24
N LEU A 30 -26.32 12.24 -10.13
CA LEU A 30 -26.31 11.40 -8.95
C LEU A 30 -24.90 10.87 -8.64
N ALA A 31 -24.23 10.30 -9.65
CA ALA A 31 -22.88 9.77 -9.53
C ALA A 31 -21.89 10.86 -9.08
N ARG A 32 -21.96 12.06 -9.68
CA ARG A 32 -21.18 13.22 -9.27
C ARG A 32 -21.49 13.61 -7.83
N SER A 33 -22.75 13.78 -7.46
CA SER A 33 -23.14 14.22 -6.12
C SER A 33 -22.65 13.24 -5.04
N LEU A 34 -22.86 11.94 -5.26
CA LEU A 34 -22.47 10.89 -4.31
C LEU A 34 -20.95 10.77 -4.20
N ARG A 35 -20.19 10.86 -5.30
CA ARG A 35 -18.73 10.79 -5.25
C ARG A 35 -18.12 11.94 -4.47
N PHE A 36 -18.60 13.15 -4.68
CA PHE A 36 -18.09 14.32 -3.95
C PHE A 36 -18.68 14.44 -2.54
N ARG A 37 -19.60 13.56 -2.11
CA ARG A 37 -20.14 13.58 -0.75
C ARG A 37 -19.09 13.25 0.31
N ARG A 38 -18.22 12.27 0.06
CA ARG A 38 -17.18 11.85 1.03
C ARG A 38 -16.12 12.92 1.21
N VAL A 39 -15.59 13.47 0.10
CA VAL A 39 -14.59 14.54 0.16
C VAL A 39 -15.13 15.77 0.88
N ARG A 40 -16.35 16.22 0.57
CA ARG A 40 -16.99 17.32 1.31
C ARG A 40 -17.16 17.05 2.80
N LYS A 41 -17.47 15.80 3.18
CA LYS A 41 -17.58 15.39 4.59
C LYS A 41 -16.21 15.41 5.30
N ILE A 42 -15.14 15.04 4.62
CA ILE A 42 -13.78 15.10 5.17
C ILE A 42 -13.35 16.57 5.33
N GLU A 43 -13.53 17.37 4.28
CA GLU A 43 -13.18 18.80 4.28
C GLU A 43 -13.96 19.59 5.34
N SER A 44 -15.26 19.32 5.50
CA SER A 44 -16.09 20.04 6.48
C SER A 44 -15.64 19.82 7.94
N ARG A 45 -14.83 18.80 8.26
CA ARG A 45 -14.27 18.60 9.61
C ARG A 45 -13.22 19.67 9.96
N PHE A 46 -12.68 20.35 8.96
CA PHE A 46 -11.63 21.36 9.07
C PHE A 46 -12.04 22.71 8.48
N ASP A 47 -13.34 22.95 8.31
CA ASP A 47 -13.86 24.27 7.95
C ASP A 47 -13.75 25.19 9.18
N GLY A 48 -12.90 26.22 9.09
CA GLY A 48 -12.59 27.11 10.21
C GLY A 48 -11.71 26.51 11.34
N ARG A 49 -11.31 25.23 11.25
CA ARG A 49 -10.40 24.57 12.20
C ARG A 49 -9.00 24.40 11.57
N PRO A 50 -7.93 24.86 12.23
CA PRO A 50 -6.59 24.77 11.66
C PRO A 50 -6.10 23.30 11.59
N PHE A 51 -5.29 23.01 10.58
CA PHE A 51 -4.69 21.69 10.36
C PHE A 51 -3.75 21.26 11.49
N SER A 52 -3.16 22.22 12.19
CA SER A 52 -2.34 22.01 13.40
C SER A 52 -3.10 21.42 14.58
N CYS A 53 -4.42 21.25 14.49
CA CYS A 53 -5.22 20.57 15.51
C CYS A 53 -5.65 19.16 15.12
N MET A 54 -5.23 18.64 13.95
CA MET A 54 -5.60 17.31 13.49
C MET A 54 -4.91 16.24 14.36
N THR A 55 -5.69 15.48 15.10
CA THR A 55 -5.16 14.41 15.95
C THR A 55 -4.70 13.21 15.14
N VAL A 56 -3.83 12.38 15.71
CA VAL A 56 -3.40 11.11 15.08
C VAL A 56 -4.59 10.21 14.74
N ARG A 57 -5.61 10.16 15.61
CA ARG A 57 -6.83 9.40 15.37
C ARG A 57 -7.64 9.93 14.18
N GLU A 58 -7.85 11.23 14.10
CA GLU A 58 -8.56 11.84 12.96
C GLU A 58 -7.80 11.67 11.65
N ALA A 59 -6.48 11.83 11.68
CA ALA A 59 -5.60 11.60 10.54
C ALA A 59 -5.72 10.14 10.05
N HIS A 60 -5.66 9.18 10.97
CA HIS A 60 -5.84 7.77 10.64
C HIS A 60 -7.24 7.47 10.09
N GLU A 61 -8.32 8.02 10.67
CA GLU A 61 -9.68 7.83 10.14
C GLU A 61 -9.80 8.30 8.69
N ILE A 62 -9.26 9.49 8.39
CA ILE A 62 -9.24 10.03 7.02
C ILE A 62 -8.42 9.11 6.12
N PHE A 63 -7.22 8.73 6.54
CA PHE A 63 -6.33 7.88 5.75
C PHE A 63 -6.95 6.49 5.50
N ARG A 64 -7.63 5.91 6.49
CA ARG A 64 -8.38 4.65 6.38
C ARG A 64 -9.58 4.78 5.44
N GLU A 65 -10.33 5.89 5.47
CA GLU A 65 -11.38 6.17 4.48
C GLU A 65 -10.81 6.21 3.05
N LEU A 66 -9.63 6.85 2.86
CA LEU A 66 -8.96 6.85 1.55
C LEU A 66 -8.55 5.44 1.14
N ARG A 67 -8.01 4.66 2.07
CA ARG A 67 -7.47 3.32 1.82
C ARG A 67 -8.53 2.26 1.59
N GLU A 68 -9.62 2.28 2.33
CA GLU A 68 -10.67 1.25 2.23
C GLU A 68 -11.74 1.60 1.20
N LEU A 69 -12.07 2.90 1.05
CA LEU A 69 -13.25 3.35 0.34
C LEU A 69 -12.97 4.15 -0.93
N GLU A 70 -12.05 5.11 -0.87
CA GLU A 70 -11.87 6.08 -1.96
C GLU A 70 -10.89 5.58 -3.03
N PHE A 71 -9.68 5.22 -2.62
CA PHE A 71 -8.53 4.94 -3.47
C PHE A 71 -7.80 3.62 -3.13
N PRO A 72 -8.49 2.50 -2.79
CA PRO A 72 -7.83 1.27 -2.34
C PRO A 72 -6.79 0.73 -3.31
N TYR A 73 -7.09 0.74 -4.61
CA TYR A 73 -6.16 0.25 -5.61
C TYR A 73 -4.84 1.02 -5.58
N THR A 74 -4.92 2.35 -5.55
CA THR A 74 -3.73 3.21 -5.61
C THR A 74 -2.95 3.16 -4.30
N LEU A 75 -3.60 3.26 -3.13
CA LEU A 75 -2.86 3.23 -1.85
C LEU A 75 -2.20 1.86 -1.61
N HIS A 76 -2.85 0.75 -1.95
CA HIS A 76 -2.22 -0.58 -1.84
C HIS A 76 -1.14 -0.81 -2.91
N SER A 77 -1.23 -0.13 -4.06
CA SER A 77 -0.18 -0.18 -5.09
C SER A 77 1.02 0.69 -4.71
N ALA A 78 0.77 1.85 -4.10
CA ALA A 78 1.80 2.77 -3.61
C ALA A 78 2.68 2.07 -2.58
N MET A 79 2.11 1.44 -1.56
CA MET A 79 2.85 0.67 -0.55
C MET A 79 3.84 -0.33 -1.16
N LYS A 80 3.42 -1.07 -2.19
CA LYS A 80 4.28 -2.06 -2.87
C LYS A 80 5.33 -1.41 -3.75
N LEU A 81 4.98 -0.31 -4.41
CA LEU A 81 5.92 0.46 -5.21
C LEU A 81 7.03 1.03 -4.33
N SER A 82 6.69 1.58 -3.17
CA SER A 82 7.66 2.12 -2.21
C SER A 82 8.60 1.03 -1.70
N LEU A 83 8.06 -0.15 -1.39
CA LEU A 83 8.88 -1.32 -1.04
C LEU A 83 9.83 -1.73 -2.17
N LEU A 84 9.36 -1.73 -3.43
CA LEU A 84 10.21 -2.01 -4.59
C LEU A 84 11.33 -0.96 -4.73
N LYS A 85 11.02 0.32 -4.52
CA LYS A 85 11.98 1.42 -4.61
C LYS A 85 13.08 1.37 -3.55
N THR A 86 12.87 0.70 -2.42
CA THR A 86 13.99 0.46 -1.47
C THR A 86 15.13 -0.36 -2.10
N ALA A 87 14.83 -1.21 -3.09
CA ALA A 87 15.85 -2.00 -3.79
C ALA A 87 16.69 -1.16 -4.77
N SER A 88 16.34 0.10 -5.04
CA SER A 88 17.14 1.00 -5.86
C SER A 88 18.24 1.71 -5.08
N ILE A 89 18.23 1.65 -3.75
CA ILE A 89 19.25 2.27 -2.89
C ILE A 89 20.33 1.24 -2.54
N PRO A 90 21.63 1.49 -2.86
CA PRO A 90 22.70 0.52 -2.67
C PRO A 90 22.89 0.00 -1.24
N THR A 91 22.76 0.86 -0.22
CA THR A 91 22.88 0.50 1.21
C THR A 91 21.85 -0.56 1.59
N MET A 92 20.59 -0.31 1.23
CA MET A 92 19.47 -1.23 1.44
C MET A 92 19.62 -2.52 0.64
N ALA A 93 19.92 -2.42 -0.66
CA ALA A 93 20.06 -3.58 -1.53
C ALA A 93 21.18 -4.51 -1.06
N LYS A 94 22.32 -3.95 -0.62
CA LYS A 94 23.43 -4.73 -0.04
C LYS A 94 23.00 -5.48 1.21
N LEU A 95 22.21 -4.85 2.09
CA LEU A 95 21.65 -5.53 3.26
C LEU A 95 20.69 -6.66 2.85
N PHE A 96 19.80 -6.44 1.88
CA PHE A 96 18.90 -7.48 1.39
C PHE A 96 19.64 -8.70 0.86
N VAL A 97 20.75 -8.51 0.13
CA VAL A 97 21.64 -9.59 -0.30
C VAL A 97 22.24 -10.32 0.90
N ALA A 98 22.79 -9.57 1.86
CA ALA A 98 23.46 -10.14 3.04
C ALA A 98 22.52 -10.98 3.92
N THR A 99 21.26 -10.56 4.09
CA THR A 99 20.29 -11.29 4.92
C THR A 99 19.74 -12.57 4.28
N ARG A 100 19.90 -12.72 2.95
CA ARG A 100 19.36 -13.84 2.15
C ARG A 100 17.84 -14.06 2.30
N GLN A 101 17.11 -13.03 2.74
CA GLN A 101 15.65 -13.13 2.91
C GLN A 101 14.90 -12.96 1.58
N LEU A 102 15.51 -12.38 0.55
CA LEU A 102 14.95 -12.23 -0.80
C LEU A 102 15.49 -13.25 -1.82
N ASN A 103 16.02 -14.38 -1.34
CA ASN A 103 16.38 -15.52 -2.20
C ASN A 103 15.14 -16.32 -2.65
N GLU A 104 15.31 -17.32 -3.50
CA GLU A 104 14.20 -18.14 -4.03
C GLU A 104 13.33 -18.81 -2.97
N LYS A 105 13.95 -19.29 -1.89
CA LYS A 105 13.25 -20.02 -0.84
C LYS A 105 12.45 -19.09 0.08
N ASN A 106 13.00 -17.92 0.40
CA ASN A 106 12.49 -17.07 1.48
C ASN A 106 11.70 -15.85 0.99
N ALA A 107 11.89 -15.42 -0.26
CA ALA A 107 11.38 -14.15 -0.76
C ALA A 107 9.87 -14.00 -0.57
N SER A 108 9.08 -15.06 -0.85
CA SER A 108 7.63 -14.92 -0.76
C SER A 108 7.12 -14.84 0.68
N LYS A 109 7.70 -15.60 1.61
CA LYS A 109 7.35 -15.44 3.03
C LYS A 109 7.76 -14.05 3.51
N ARG A 110 8.95 -13.58 3.13
CA ARG A 110 9.44 -12.25 3.49
C ARG A 110 8.54 -11.13 2.96
N ALA A 111 8.06 -11.24 1.72
CA ALA A 111 7.12 -10.29 1.14
C ALA A 111 5.78 -10.30 1.88
N ALA A 112 5.22 -11.48 2.15
CA ALA A 112 4.00 -11.62 2.94
C ALA A 112 4.15 -11.06 4.37
N ASP A 113 5.24 -11.38 5.07
CA ASP A 113 5.53 -10.85 6.41
C ASP A 113 5.59 -9.32 6.40
N THR A 114 6.24 -8.74 5.38
CA THR A 114 6.37 -7.27 5.22
C THR A 114 5.00 -6.64 4.95
N GLU A 115 4.22 -7.20 4.01
CA GLU A 115 2.88 -6.69 3.71
C GLU A 115 1.96 -6.79 4.93
N VAL A 116 1.96 -7.91 5.65
CA VAL A 116 1.14 -8.08 6.86
C VAL A 116 1.49 -7.04 7.92
N ILE A 117 2.77 -6.90 8.28
CA ILE A 117 3.21 -5.92 9.29
C ILE A 117 2.79 -4.49 8.88
N LEU A 118 3.00 -4.11 7.62
CA LEU A 118 2.61 -2.78 7.17
C LEU A 118 1.09 -2.58 7.21
N ASN A 119 0.30 -3.58 6.80
CA ASN A 119 -1.16 -3.48 6.91
C ASN A 119 -1.61 -3.35 8.37
N GLU A 120 -1.00 -4.09 9.29
CA GLU A 120 -1.28 -4.04 10.73
C GLU A 120 -1.00 -2.64 11.32
N VAL A 121 0.07 -1.99 10.88
CA VAL A 121 0.36 -0.59 11.27
C VAL A 121 -0.62 0.41 10.64
N HIS A 122 -1.10 0.16 9.43
CA HIS A 122 -1.91 1.13 8.68
C HIS A 122 -3.43 1.02 8.91
N ASP A 123 -3.96 -0.16 9.24
CA ASP A 123 -5.41 -0.40 9.33
C ASP A 123 -5.94 -0.52 10.75
N ARG A 124 -5.07 -0.84 11.72
CA ARG A 124 -5.46 -0.97 13.13
C ARG A 124 -5.64 0.41 13.75
N ASP A 125 -6.60 0.51 14.67
CA ASP A 125 -6.87 1.77 15.35
C ASP A 125 -5.60 2.25 16.09
N PRO A 126 -5.19 3.52 15.92
CA PRO A 126 -3.99 4.07 16.52
C PRO A 126 -3.97 3.86 18.03
N GLY A 127 -2.84 3.39 18.55
CA GLY A 127 -2.65 3.11 19.98
C GLY A 127 -3.32 1.83 20.49
N SER A 128 -4.05 1.07 19.67
CA SER A 128 -4.51 -0.27 20.05
C SER A 128 -3.34 -1.23 20.24
N ASP A 129 -3.53 -2.26 21.07
CA ASP A 129 -2.47 -3.26 21.31
C ASP A 129 -1.97 -3.90 20.00
N SER A 130 -2.85 -4.26 19.06
CA SER A 130 -2.44 -4.78 17.75
C SER A 130 -1.60 -3.78 16.93
N HIS A 131 -2.00 -2.50 16.94
CA HIS A 131 -1.28 -1.45 16.22
C HIS A 131 0.14 -1.28 16.78
N LEU A 132 0.26 -1.15 18.12
CA LEU A 132 1.55 -0.96 18.78
C LEU A 132 2.42 -2.22 18.71
N LEU A 133 1.86 -3.42 18.75
CA LEU A 133 2.60 -4.67 18.53
C LEU A 133 3.19 -4.74 17.11
N GLY A 134 2.46 -4.27 16.09
CA GLY A 134 2.95 -4.17 14.71
C GLY A 134 4.18 -3.25 14.61
N ILE A 135 4.10 -2.06 15.22
CA ILE A 135 5.24 -1.12 15.28
C ILE A 135 6.40 -1.73 16.09
N ALA A 136 6.14 -2.30 17.26
CA ALA A 136 7.15 -2.93 18.11
C ALA A 136 7.89 -4.04 17.37
N ARG A 137 7.16 -4.89 16.63
CA ARG A 137 7.76 -5.96 15.83
C ARG A 137 8.64 -5.41 14.72
N MET A 138 8.20 -4.35 14.05
CA MET A 138 8.98 -3.68 13.03
C MET A 138 10.26 -3.07 13.60
N ASN A 139 10.18 -2.37 14.74
CA ASN A 139 11.32 -1.80 15.44
C ASN A 139 12.32 -2.88 15.87
N TYR A 140 11.85 -3.97 16.48
CA TYR A 140 12.69 -5.12 16.85
C TYR A 140 13.46 -5.69 15.65
N LEU A 141 12.77 -5.92 14.53
CA LEU A 141 13.39 -6.48 13.32
C LEU A 141 14.45 -5.55 12.70
N HIS A 142 14.32 -4.23 12.89
CA HIS A 142 15.29 -3.23 12.43
C HIS A 142 16.40 -2.95 13.45
N ALA A 143 16.15 -3.08 14.75
CA ALA A 143 17.02 -2.61 15.84
C ALA A 143 18.46 -3.12 15.73
N ARG A 144 18.65 -4.43 15.53
CA ARG A 144 20.00 -5.01 15.41
C ARG A 144 20.79 -4.44 14.23
N TYR A 145 20.12 -4.11 13.13
CA TYR A 145 20.76 -3.59 11.93
C TYR A 145 21.03 -2.09 12.04
N ARG A 146 20.13 -1.33 12.70
CA ARG A 146 20.37 0.07 13.07
C ARG A 146 21.57 0.20 14.01
N LYS A 147 21.58 -0.58 15.10
CA LYS A 147 22.71 -0.64 16.07
C LYS A 147 24.04 -1.00 15.41
N ALA A 148 24.02 -1.85 14.37
CA ALA A 148 25.21 -2.24 13.63
C ALA A 148 25.59 -1.29 12.47
N GLY A 149 24.91 -0.15 12.31
CA GLY A 149 25.15 0.81 11.23
C GLY A 149 24.90 0.24 9.83
N LYS A 150 23.96 -0.71 9.71
CA LYS A 150 23.57 -1.36 8.44
C LYS A 150 22.25 -0.84 7.87
N ILE A 151 21.42 -0.22 8.71
CA ILE A 151 20.27 0.57 8.30
C ILE A 151 20.56 1.98 8.79
N LEU A 152 20.78 2.90 7.85
CA LEU A 152 21.11 4.29 8.15
C LEU A 152 19.83 5.09 8.45
N ASP A 153 20.00 6.32 8.93
CA ASP A 153 18.85 7.17 9.25
C ASP A 153 18.19 7.71 7.98
N GLU A 154 18.98 8.06 6.97
CA GLU A 154 18.51 8.39 5.63
C GLU A 154 17.81 7.20 4.96
N ASP A 155 18.21 5.96 5.27
CA ASP A 155 17.53 4.77 4.76
C ASP A 155 16.11 4.65 5.33
N MET A 156 15.97 4.87 6.64
CA MET A 156 14.66 4.86 7.30
C MET A 156 13.78 6.02 6.84
N LEU A 157 14.34 7.24 6.78
CA LEU A 157 13.62 8.43 6.33
C LEU A 157 13.19 8.31 4.86
N TYR A 158 14.04 7.76 3.98
CA TYR A 158 13.68 7.49 2.59
C TYR A 158 12.58 6.45 2.47
N THR A 159 12.61 5.40 3.28
CA THR A 159 11.55 4.38 3.27
C THR A 159 10.21 4.98 3.67
N LEU A 160 10.18 5.79 4.74
CA LEU A 160 8.98 6.50 5.19
C LEU A 160 8.49 7.51 4.13
N GLY A 161 9.40 8.30 3.57
CA GLY A 161 9.08 9.33 2.60
C GLY A 161 8.68 8.78 1.23
N SER A 162 9.23 7.65 0.79
CA SER A 162 8.83 6.98 -0.45
C SER A 162 7.35 6.57 -0.40
N ALA A 163 6.84 6.16 0.76
CA ALA A 163 5.41 5.89 0.95
C ALA A 163 4.57 7.16 0.73
N VAL A 164 4.98 8.28 1.33
CA VAL A 164 4.30 9.58 1.15
C VAL A 164 4.31 10.02 -0.32
N VAL A 165 5.47 9.94 -0.98
CA VAL A 165 5.62 10.27 -2.41
C VAL A 165 4.69 9.42 -3.26
N ASP A 166 4.70 8.09 -3.08
CA ASP A 166 3.91 7.19 -3.91
C ASP A 166 2.40 7.29 -3.65
N ILE A 167 1.99 7.60 -2.41
CA ILE A 167 0.59 7.88 -2.10
C ILE A 167 0.14 9.17 -2.80
N ILE A 168 0.87 10.28 -2.61
CA ILE A 168 0.49 11.59 -3.16
C ILE A 168 0.52 11.56 -4.68
N GLN A 169 1.65 11.17 -5.28
CA GLN A 169 1.76 11.07 -6.74
C GLN A 169 0.80 10.04 -7.31
N GLY A 170 0.65 8.91 -6.63
CA GLY A 170 -0.24 7.84 -7.05
C GLY A 170 -1.67 8.33 -7.18
N VAL A 171 -2.20 9.01 -6.16
CA VAL A 171 -3.56 9.53 -6.19
C VAL A 171 -3.67 10.65 -7.23
N ASP A 172 -2.80 11.66 -7.16
CA ASP A 172 -2.90 12.83 -8.02
C ASP A 172 -2.75 12.48 -9.52
N LYS A 173 -1.90 11.49 -9.85
CA LYS A 173 -1.65 11.08 -11.24
C LYS A 173 -2.54 9.94 -11.70
N ASN A 174 -3.09 9.08 -10.85
CA ASN A 174 -3.77 7.84 -11.28
C ASN A 174 -5.24 7.72 -10.84
N GLU A 175 -5.72 8.58 -9.94
CA GLU A 175 -7.11 8.57 -9.48
C GLU A 175 -7.97 9.66 -10.12
N TRP A 176 -9.28 9.54 -9.89
CA TRP A 176 -10.32 10.35 -10.54
C TRP A 176 -10.38 11.80 -10.03
N ARG A 177 -9.71 12.09 -8.91
CA ARG A 177 -9.51 13.42 -8.31
C ARG A 177 -8.15 13.48 -7.61
N HIS A 178 -7.71 14.70 -7.31
CA HIS A 178 -6.56 14.97 -6.46
C HIS A 178 -6.91 14.78 -4.98
N LEU A 179 -5.87 14.61 -4.15
CA LEU A 179 -6.02 14.75 -2.70
C LEU A 179 -6.40 16.19 -2.36
N THR A 180 -7.17 16.38 -1.30
CA THR A 180 -7.41 17.70 -0.70
C THR A 180 -6.30 18.06 0.27
N ASP A 181 -6.26 19.31 0.71
CA ASP A 181 -5.25 19.75 1.68
C ASP A 181 -5.45 19.10 3.06
N VAL A 182 -6.72 18.84 3.45
CA VAL A 182 -7.06 18.06 4.65
C VAL A 182 -6.54 16.64 4.54
N GLU A 183 -6.70 15.99 3.39
CA GLU A 183 -6.21 14.63 3.16
C GLU A 183 -4.67 14.57 3.15
N ARG A 184 -4.00 15.57 2.56
CA ARG A 184 -2.52 15.68 2.64
C ARG A 184 -2.03 15.90 4.06
N CYS A 185 -2.74 16.73 4.85
CA CYS A 185 -2.43 16.89 6.27
C CYS A 185 -2.58 15.57 7.04
N ALA A 186 -3.64 14.81 6.79
CA ALA A 186 -3.86 13.50 7.41
C ALA A 186 -2.73 12.50 7.08
N ILE A 187 -2.31 12.44 5.81
CA ILE A 187 -1.15 11.63 5.39
C ILE A 187 0.10 12.06 6.16
N GLY A 188 0.33 13.36 6.30
CA GLY A 188 1.49 13.89 7.03
C GLY A 188 1.47 13.59 8.52
N VAL A 189 0.36 13.82 9.21
CA VAL A 189 0.22 13.48 10.65
C VAL A 189 0.42 11.98 10.87
N PHE A 190 -0.17 11.13 10.01
CA PHE A 190 -0.01 9.69 10.09
C PHE A 190 1.46 9.26 9.94
N HIS A 191 2.16 9.75 8.90
CA HIS A 191 3.54 9.36 8.64
C HIS A 191 4.53 9.98 9.64
N TRP A 192 4.26 11.19 10.15
CA TRP A 192 5.04 11.75 11.25
C TRP A 192 4.96 10.85 12.48
N SER A 193 3.74 10.48 12.89
CA SER A 193 3.51 9.66 14.09
C SER A 193 4.14 8.28 13.97
N LEU A 194 4.06 7.68 12.77
CA LEU A 194 4.75 6.43 12.48
C LEU A 194 6.27 6.59 12.53
N GLY A 195 6.82 7.64 11.92
CA GLY A 195 8.26 7.88 11.91
C GLY A 195 8.83 8.13 13.32
N ASP A 196 8.10 8.88 14.14
CA ASP A 196 8.45 9.14 15.54
C ASP A 196 8.44 7.84 16.37
N ALA A 197 7.38 7.02 16.27
CA ALA A 197 7.31 5.73 16.95
C ALA A 197 8.31 4.69 16.43
N MET A 198 8.88 4.90 15.24
CA MET A 198 9.97 4.11 14.68
C MET A 198 11.36 4.69 15.01
N GLU A 199 11.43 5.76 15.81
CA GLU A 199 12.66 6.45 16.20
C GLU A 199 13.49 6.89 14.98
N ILE A 200 12.80 7.38 13.95
CA ILE A 200 13.42 7.92 12.74
C ILE A 200 13.76 9.39 13.00
N PRO A 201 15.04 9.78 13.02
CA PRO A 201 15.37 11.19 13.19
C PRO A 201 15.00 11.96 11.93
N PHE A 202 14.21 13.02 12.10
CA PHE A 202 13.82 13.92 11.01
C PHE A 202 14.89 15.00 10.71
N THR A 203 16.14 14.78 11.12
CA THR A 203 17.23 15.79 11.11
C THR A 203 17.59 16.29 9.71
N PHE A 204 17.31 15.51 8.67
CA PHE A 204 17.52 15.89 7.27
C PHE A 204 16.44 16.82 6.71
N LEU A 205 15.32 16.99 7.42
CA LEU A 205 14.24 17.87 6.99
C LEU A 205 14.49 19.31 7.49
N PRO A 206 14.24 20.35 6.66
CA PRO A 206 14.54 21.74 6.99
C PRO A 206 13.95 22.21 8.32
N SER A 207 12.70 21.85 8.60
CA SER A 207 11.99 22.34 9.78
C SER A 207 12.20 21.52 11.05
N HIS A 208 13.10 20.51 11.08
CA HIS A 208 13.26 19.67 12.28
C HIS A 208 13.64 20.47 13.54
N LYS A 209 14.37 21.59 13.39
CA LYS A 209 14.78 22.44 14.52
C LYS A 209 13.69 23.43 14.94
N THR A 210 12.89 23.91 14.00
CA THR A 210 11.89 24.97 14.21
C THR A 210 10.48 24.44 14.42
N GLY A 211 10.27 23.15 14.13
CA GLY A 211 8.95 22.52 14.08
C GLY A 211 8.22 22.79 12.76
N TRP A 212 7.26 21.93 12.44
CA TRP A 212 6.36 22.10 11.30
C TRP A 212 5.05 22.76 11.74
N ARG A 213 4.44 23.55 10.86
CA ARG A 213 3.15 24.21 11.11
C ARG A 213 2.00 23.20 11.31
N ASP A 214 1.99 22.14 10.50
CA ASP A 214 0.97 21.11 10.49
C ASP A 214 1.48 19.87 9.72
N GLY A 215 0.64 18.85 9.61
CA GLY A 215 0.98 17.63 8.87
C GLY A 215 1.20 17.85 7.38
N ARG A 216 0.53 18.83 6.76
CA ARG A 216 0.73 19.10 5.34
C ARG A 216 2.14 19.64 5.10
N HIS A 217 2.61 20.55 5.94
CA HIS A 217 3.97 21.07 5.87
C HIS A 217 5.02 19.96 6.03
N PHE A 218 4.83 19.06 7.00
CA PHE A 218 5.71 17.89 7.17
C PHE A 218 5.70 16.98 5.93
N ALA A 219 4.51 16.67 5.40
CA ALA A 219 4.37 15.83 4.21
C ALA A 219 5.06 16.43 2.98
N GLU A 220 4.99 17.75 2.80
CA GLU A 220 5.64 18.49 1.72
C GLU A 220 7.17 18.43 1.83
N GLU A 221 7.74 18.73 3.00
CA GLU A 221 9.19 18.64 3.20
C GLU A 221 9.71 17.21 3.02
N LEU A 222 9.01 16.22 3.58
CA LEU A 222 9.38 14.81 3.43
C LEU A 222 9.28 14.37 1.96
N TYR A 223 8.26 14.82 1.24
CA TYR A 223 8.09 14.55 -0.19
C TYR A 223 9.24 15.12 -1.02
N GLU A 224 9.59 16.39 -0.83
CA GLU A 224 10.66 17.06 -1.56
C GLU A 224 12.03 16.46 -1.25
N TRP A 225 12.32 16.24 0.03
CA TRP A 225 13.56 15.61 0.48
C TRP A 225 13.71 14.20 -0.13
N THR A 226 12.65 13.40 -0.14
CA THR A 226 12.67 12.03 -0.68
C THR A 226 13.01 12.04 -2.17
N LEU A 227 12.36 12.91 -2.97
CA LEU A 227 12.66 13.02 -4.40
C LEU A 227 14.10 13.46 -4.66
N ALA A 228 14.61 14.41 -3.87
CA ALA A 228 15.98 14.88 -3.99
C ALA A 228 17.00 13.80 -3.60
N TYR A 229 16.76 13.10 -2.48
CA TYR A 229 17.59 12.00 -2.01
C TYR A 229 17.62 10.86 -3.01
N GLU A 230 16.46 10.41 -3.51
CA GLU A 230 16.37 9.28 -4.43
C GLU A 230 17.17 9.53 -5.72
N LYS A 231 17.11 10.76 -6.25
CA LYS A 231 17.84 11.17 -7.46
C LYS A 231 19.35 11.01 -7.33
N VAL A 232 19.91 11.20 -6.14
CA VAL A 232 21.36 11.10 -5.89
C VAL A 232 21.77 9.72 -5.38
N ALA A 233 20.96 9.12 -4.51
CA ALA A 233 21.26 7.88 -3.81
C ALA A 233 20.99 6.63 -4.66
N ALA A 234 20.00 6.65 -5.56
CA ALA A 234 19.70 5.51 -6.41
C ALA A 234 20.80 5.32 -7.46
N GLN A 235 21.62 4.28 -7.29
CA GLN A 235 22.78 4.02 -8.14
C GLN A 235 22.87 2.55 -8.54
N PRO A 236 23.25 2.24 -9.79
CA PRO A 236 23.35 0.87 -10.26
C PRO A 236 24.54 0.15 -9.59
N THR A 237 24.24 -0.93 -8.89
CA THR A 237 25.22 -1.86 -8.32
C THR A 237 24.79 -3.31 -8.60
N ASP A 238 25.68 -4.27 -8.40
CA ASP A 238 25.31 -5.69 -8.53
C ASP A 238 24.18 -6.06 -7.55
N SER A 239 24.16 -5.46 -6.36
CA SER A 239 23.13 -5.71 -5.35
C SER A 239 21.77 -5.15 -5.77
N THR A 240 21.71 -3.92 -6.29
CA THR A 240 20.43 -3.30 -6.72
C THR A 240 19.86 -4.03 -7.93
N ARG A 241 20.70 -4.44 -8.89
CA ARG A 241 20.27 -5.26 -10.05
C ARG A 241 19.79 -6.64 -9.63
N TYR A 242 20.51 -7.31 -8.74
CA TYR A 242 20.14 -8.62 -8.25
C TYR A 242 18.78 -8.57 -7.52
N ILE A 243 18.64 -7.69 -6.53
CA ILE A 243 17.40 -7.59 -5.74
C ILE A 243 16.23 -7.07 -6.59
N GLY A 244 16.46 -6.08 -7.46
CA GLY A 244 15.44 -5.60 -8.39
C GLY A 244 14.87 -6.74 -9.23
N ARG A 245 15.73 -7.58 -9.82
CA ARG A 245 15.29 -8.77 -10.57
C ARG A 245 14.53 -9.76 -9.68
N ARG A 246 14.99 -10.03 -8.46
CA ARG A 246 14.31 -10.95 -7.53
C ARG A 246 12.89 -10.48 -7.19
N LEU A 247 12.70 -9.18 -6.93
CA LEU A 247 11.39 -8.61 -6.63
C LEU A 247 10.48 -8.60 -7.87
N MET A 248 11.04 -8.34 -9.06
CA MET A 248 10.27 -8.41 -10.30
C MET A 248 9.79 -9.83 -10.60
N GLU A 249 10.63 -10.86 -10.41
CA GLU A 249 10.21 -12.25 -10.56
C GLU A 249 9.10 -12.62 -9.58
N LEU A 250 9.19 -12.11 -8.36
CA LEU A 250 8.16 -12.33 -7.35
C LEU A 250 6.83 -11.68 -7.76
N ALA A 251 6.84 -10.44 -8.25
CA ALA A 251 5.66 -9.76 -8.77
C ALA A 251 5.00 -10.49 -9.97
N LYS A 252 5.78 -11.27 -10.73
CA LYS A 252 5.33 -12.02 -11.90
C LYS A 252 4.98 -13.48 -11.61
N CYS A 253 5.07 -13.96 -10.37
CA CYS A 253 5.01 -15.40 -10.08
C CYS A 253 3.66 -16.05 -10.48
N ASN A 254 2.58 -15.29 -10.44
CA ASN A 254 1.23 -15.75 -10.81
C ASN A 254 0.76 -15.27 -12.18
N ILE A 255 1.67 -14.73 -13.00
CA ILE A 255 1.38 -14.21 -14.34
C ILE A 255 1.71 -15.28 -15.40
N PRO A 256 0.83 -15.51 -16.40
CA PRO A 256 1.11 -16.41 -17.50
C PRO A 256 2.45 -16.09 -18.17
N ALA A 257 3.23 -17.12 -18.53
CA ALA A 257 4.57 -16.97 -19.10
C ALA A 257 4.62 -15.96 -20.28
N LEU A 258 3.64 -16.02 -21.18
CA LEU A 258 3.55 -15.14 -22.35
C LEU A 258 3.33 -13.65 -21.98
N LEU A 259 2.71 -13.36 -20.84
CA LEU A 259 2.41 -12.00 -20.40
C LEU A 259 3.48 -11.41 -19.47
N LYS A 260 4.43 -12.21 -18.98
CA LYS A 260 5.47 -11.76 -18.05
C LYS A 260 6.27 -10.53 -18.56
N PRO A 261 6.74 -10.47 -19.82
CA PRO A 261 7.46 -9.30 -20.32
C PRO A 261 6.62 -8.03 -20.38
N LEU A 262 5.33 -8.17 -20.71
CA LEU A 262 4.38 -7.06 -20.74
C LEU A 262 4.12 -6.53 -19.33
N VAL A 263 3.88 -7.41 -18.36
CA VAL A 263 3.65 -7.02 -16.96
C VAL A 263 4.90 -6.36 -16.37
N GLU A 264 6.09 -6.89 -16.65
CA GLU A 264 7.36 -6.25 -16.26
C GLU A 264 7.44 -4.83 -16.79
N SER A 265 7.21 -4.64 -18.09
CA SER A 265 7.22 -3.33 -18.73
C SER A 265 6.20 -2.38 -18.09
N ILE A 266 4.99 -2.85 -17.75
CA ILE A 266 3.97 -2.05 -17.06
C ILE A 266 4.43 -1.65 -15.66
N VAL A 267 5.03 -2.55 -14.88
CA VAL A 267 5.57 -2.22 -13.55
C VAL A 267 6.68 -1.18 -13.68
N VAL A 268 7.58 -1.36 -14.66
CA VAL A 268 8.69 -0.43 -14.91
C VAL A 268 8.20 0.96 -15.33
N THR A 269 7.05 1.09 -16.00
CA THR A 269 6.47 2.43 -16.32
C THR A 269 6.10 3.26 -15.08
N LYS A 270 5.99 2.63 -13.90
CA LYS A 270 5.67 3.29 -12.63
C LYS A 270 6.91 3.74 -11.86
N LEU A 271 8.10 3.28 -12.24
CA LEU A 271 9.35 3.65 -11.59
C LEU A 271 9.90 4.94 -12.19
N GLU A 272 10.50 5.77 -11.34
CA GLU A 272 11.31 6.90 -11.74
C GLU A 272 12.55 6.41 -12.50
N GLU A 273 13.10 7.30 -13.33
CA GLU A 273 14.23 6.96 -14.19
C GLU A 273 15.47 6.48 -13.41
N HIS A 274 15.85 7.16 -12.33
CA HIS A 274 16.99 6.78 -11.49
C HIS A 274 16.76 5.43 -10.80
N SER A 275 15.56 5.18 -10.26
CA SER A 275 15.19 3.90 -9.64
C SER A 275 15.22 2.75 -10.64
N ARG A 276 14.69 2.97 -11.84
CA ARG A 276 14.74 2.02 -12.96
C ARG A 276 16.16 1.68 -13.36
N ILE A 277 17.01 2.69 -13.58
CA ILE A 277 18.42 2.53 -13.98
C ILE A 277 19.20 1.80 -12.88
N SER A 278 19.00 2.18 -11.62
CA SER A 278 19.65 1.55 -10.47
C SER A 278 19.39 0.04 -10.41
N MET A 279 18.13 -0.37 -10.60
CA MET A 279 17.74 -1.79 -10.60
C MET A 279 18.08 -2.52 -11.92
N GLY A 280 18.60 -1.82 -12.93
CA GLY A 280 18.99 -2.41 -14.21
C GLY A 280 17.83 -2.77 -15.13
N PHE A 281 16.68 -2.10 -14.98
CA PHE A 281 15.54 -2.29 -15.86
C PHE A 281 15.66 -1.42 -17.12
N GLU A 282 15.31 -1.97 -18.27
CA GLU A 282 15.28 -1.23 -19.52
C GLU A 282 14.13 -0.23 -19.57
N LYS A 283 14.28 0.83 -20.37
CA LYS A 283 13.22 1.82 -20.56
C LYS A 283 12.05 1.14 -21.30
N PRO A 284 10.81 1.18 -20.77
CA PRO A 284 9.66 0.62 -21.46
C PRO A 284 9.46 1.27 -22.82
N GLY A 285 9.08 0.47 -23.81
CA GLY A 285 8.76 0.97 -25.14
C GLY A 285 7.64 2.01 -25.12
N PHE A 286 7.65 2.91 -26.10
CA PHE A 286 6.64 3.98 -26.21
C PHE A 286 5.21 3.44 -26.25
N LEU A 287 4.96 2.38 -27.02
CA LEU A 287 3.63 1.77 -27.14
C LEU A 287 3.11 1.22 -25.81
N VAL A 288 3.96 0.54 -25.02
CA VAL A 288 3.57 0.03 -23.69
C VAL A 288 3.27 1.18 -22.74
N THR A 289 4.07 2.24 -22.80
CA THR A 289 3.86 3.44 -21.98
C THR A 289 2.53 4.13 -22.32
N VAL A 290 2.22 4.30 -23.61
CA VAL A 290 0.94 4.85 -24.07
C VAL A 290 -0.21 3.95 -23.64
N PHE A 291 -0.10 2.63 -23.83
CA PHE A 291 -1.11 1.67 -23.42
C PHE A 291 -1.41 1.72 -21.91
N ALA A 292 -0.36 1.68 -21.07
CA ALA A 292 -0.50 1.77 -19.62
C ALA A 292 -1.17 3.09 -19.20
N ARG A 293 -0.77 4.22 -19.80
CA ARG A 293 -1.39 5.53 -19.56
C ARG A 293 -2.85 5.56 -20.00
N SER A 294 -3.18 5.00 -21.16
CA SER A 294 -4.55 4.93 -21.67
C SER A 294 -5.47 4.14 -20.74
N ILE A 295 -5.01 2.99 -20.21
CA ILE A 295 -5.78 2.23 -19.20
C ILE A 295 -6.10 3.11 -17.99
N LEU A 296 -5.13 3.87 -17.49
CA LEU A 296 -5.33 4.75 -16.34
C LEU A 296 -6.29 5.91 -16.66
N ILE A 297 -6.17 6.53 -17.83
CA ILE A 297 -7.08 7.61 -18.27
C ILE A 297 -8.52 7.09 -18.39
N VAL A 298 -8.72 5.95 -19.02
CA VAL A 298 -10.04 5.31 -19.15
C VAL A 298 -10.59 4.96 -17.77
N ARG A 299 -9.78 4.36 -16.89
CA ARG A 299 -10.17 4.07 -15.51
C ARG A 299 -10.59 5.34 -14.76
N LYS A 300 -9.82 6.43 -14.86
CA LYS A 300 -10.16 7.73 -14.25
C LYS A 300 -11.50 8.25 -14.75
N PHE A 301 -11.73 8.20 -16.05
CA PHE A 301 -12.97 8.65 -16.66
C PHE A 301 -14.17 7.83 -16.16
N ILE A 302 -14.07 6.50 -16.22
CA ILE A 302 -15.11 5.58 -15.72
C ILE A 302 -15.38 5.85 -14.24
N LEU A 303 -14.32 5.95 -13.43
CA LEU A 303 -14.49 6.21 -12.01
C LEU A 303 -15.17 7.57 -11.80
N ARG A 304 -14.67 8.65 -12.42
CA ARG A 304 -15.18 10.01 -12.19
C ARG A 304 -16.64 10.19 -12.58
N TYR A 305 -17.05 9.64 -13.71
CA TYR A 305 -18.34 9.97 -14.33
C TYR A 305 -19.35 8.82 -14.32
N LEU A 306 -18.89 7.56 -14.38
CA LEU A 306 -19.77 6.42 -14.62
C LEU A 306 -19.93 5.49 -13.41
N ALA A 307 -19.03 5.51 -12.44
CA ALA A 307 -19.09 4.62 -11.30
C ALA A 307 -19.58 5.33 -10.03
N LEU A 308 -20.54 4.74 -9.33
CA LEU A 308 -20.94 5.18 -7.99
C LEU A 308 -19.79 5.00 -6.98
N PRO A 309 -19.73 5.80 -5.89
CA PRO A 309 -18.75 5.59 -4.84
C PRO A 309 -18.94 4.23 -4.16
N ARG A 310 -17.85 3.66 -3.66
CA ARG A 310 -17.88 2.41 -2.90
C ARG A 310 -18.68 2.60 -1.60
N PRO A 311 -19.75 1.80 -1.35
CA PRO A 311 -20.45 1.80 -0.08
C PRO A 311 -19.63 1.09 1.01
N GLN A 312 -19.97 1.32 2.28
CA GLN A 312 -19.25 0.74 3.42
C GLN A 312 -19.20 -0.79 3.39
N SER A 313 -20.28 -1.45 2.94
CA SER A 313 -20.35 -2.91 2.81
C SER A 313 -19.36 -3.50 1.80
N LYS A 314 -18.75 -2.66 0.94
CA LYS A 314 -17.74 -3.06 -0.04
C LYS A 314 -16.35 -2.48 0.27
N ALA A 315 -16.14 -1.96 1.49
CA ALA A 315 -14.84 -1.51 1.98
C ALA A 315 -13.77 -2.58 1.75
N VAL A 316 -12.61 -2.16 1.22
CA VAL A 316 -11.50 -3.09 0.98
C VAL A 316 -10.73 -3.26 2.28
N ARG A 317 -11.08 -4.31 3.03
CA ARG A 317 -10.41 -4.68 4.27
C ARG A 317 -9.51 -5.89 4.04
N VAL A 318 -8.23 -5.72 4.32
CA VAL A 318 -7.22 -6.77 4.09
C VAL A 318 -6.99 -7.62 5.33
N LEU A 319 -7.08 -7.02 6.51
CA LEU A 319 -6.96 -7.70 7.80
C LEU A 319 -8.32 -8.16 8.32
N ASN A 320 -8.31 -9.18 9.17
CA ASN A 320 -9.45 -9.50 10.02
C ASN A 320 -9.41 -8.67 11.30
N GLU A 321 -10.59 -8.19 11.73
CA GLU A 321 -10.72 -7.27 12.87
C GLU A 321 -10.23 -7.89 14.18
N SER A 322 -10.42 -9.20 14.37
CA SER A 322 -9.99 -9.94 15.55
C SER A 322 -9.22 -11.21 15.17
N PRO A 323 -8.37 -11.73 16.08
CA PRO A 323 -7.74 -13.03 15.88
C PRO A 323 -8.81 -14.13 15.86
N ASP A 324 -8.46 -15.27 15.25
CA ASP A 324 -9.34 -16.44 15.25
C ASP A 324 -9.53 -16.93 16.70
N PRO A 325 -10.78 -17.09 17.20
CA PRO A 325 -11.03 -17.52 18.57
C PRO A 325 -10.47 -18.90 18.91
N SER A 326 -10.28 -19.78 17.92
CA SER A 326 -9.80 -21.14 18.12
C SER A 326 -8.27 -21.24 18.17
N THR A 327 -7.56 -20.42 17.39
CA THR A 327 -6.09 -20.46 17.33
C THR A 327 -5.42 -19.32 18.08
N GLY A 328 -6.14 -18.23 18.36
CA GLY A 328 -5.58 -16.98 18.88
C GLY A 328 -4.73 -16.21 17.86
N LEU A 329 -4.64 -16.68 16.62
CA LEU A 329 -3.79 -16.09 15.58
C LEU A 329 -4.57 -15.16 14.65
N TYR A 330 -3.88 -14.16 14.12
CA TYR A 330 -4.43 -13.29 13.10
C TYR A 330 -4.32 -13.93 11.72
N THR A 331 -5.28 -13.60 10.85
CA THR A 331 -5.22 -13.96 9.43
C THR A 331 -5.60 -12.76 8.59
N TRP A 332 -5.28 -12.82 7.31
CA TRP A 332 -5.62 -11.77 6.35
C TRP A 332 -6.30 -12.34 5.11
N ASN A 333 -6.85 -11.47 4.27
CA ASN A 333 -7.82 -11.82 3.24
C ASN A 333 -7.29 -11.66 1.82
N ILE A 334 -6.07 -11.17 1.66
CA ILE A 334 -5.45 -10.90 0.37
C ILE A 334 -4.06 -11.55 0.37
N TRP A 335 -3.74 -12.21 -0.74
CA TRP A 335 -2.37 -12.63 -1.06
C TRP A 335 -2.09 -12.28 -2.51
N ILE A 336 -0.83 -12.20 -2.93
CA ILE A 336 -0.49 -11.91 -4.33
C ILE A 336 0.35 -13.01 -4.91
N GLU A 337 1.32 -13.47 -4.12
CA GLU A 337 2.31 -14.44 -4.54
C GLU A 337 1.92 -15.84 -4.06
N HIS A 338 2.21 -16.15 -2.79
CA HIS A 338 1.84 -17.38 -2.13
C HIS A 338 0.87 -17.08 -0.98
N PRO A 339 -0.01 -18.02 -0.62
CA PRO A 339 -1.11 -17.78 0.31
C PRO A 339 -0.69 -17.86 1.79
N TRP A 340 0.39 -17.16 2.16
CA TRP A 340 0.85 -17.07 3.55
C TRP A 340 -0.25 -16.49 4.44
N TYR A 341 -0.58 -17.15 5.55
CA TYR A 341 -1.57 -16.70 6.54
C TYR A 341 -3.01 -16.57 6.02
N ILE A 342 -3.34 -17.25 4.93
CA ILE A 342 -4.68 -17.24 4.33
C ILE A 342 -5.47 -18.47 4.75
N LYS A 343 -6.66 -18.28 5.33
CA LYS A 343 -7.54 -19.40 5.67
C LYS A 343 -7.97 -20.20 4.43
N PRO A 344 -8.04 -21.55 4.53
CA PRO A 344 -8.41 -22.43 3.42
C PRO A 344 -9.94 -22.50 3.21
N THR A 345 -10.57 -21.33 3.07
CA THR A 345 -12.01 -21.21 2.79
C THR A 345 -12.35 -21.72 1.38
N PHE A 346 -13.62 -22.05 1.15
CA PHE A 346 -14.08 -22.46 -0.18
C PHE A 346 -13.73 -21.43 -1.25
N LYS A 347 -13.95 -20.14 -0.97
CA LYS A 347 -13.59 -19.03 -1.86
C LYS A 347 -12.09 -18.98 -2.17
N ASN A 348 -11.23 -19.17 -1.18
CA ASN A 348 -9.79 -19.08 -1.39
C ASN A 348 -9.20 -20.29 -2.13
N ARG A 349 -9.91 -21.43 -2.13
CA ARG A 349 -9.49 -22.67 -2.80
C ARG A 349 -10.09 -22.86 -4.20
N TRP A 350 -11.29 -22.32 -4.42
CA TRP A 350 -12.10 -22.56 -5.62
C TRP A 350 -12.65 -21.30 -6.30
N GLY A 351 -12.41 -20.11 -5.74
CA GLY A 351 -12.82 -18.85 -6.37
C GLY A 351 -11.99 -18.49 -7.59
N LEU A 352 -12.39 -17.42 -8.29
CA LEU A 352 -11.75 -16.95 -9.54
C LEU A 352 -10.24 -16.80 -9.44
N LYS A 353 -9.77 -16.21 -8.32
CA LYS A 353 -8.34 -16.06 -8.08
C LYS A 353 -7.62 -17.41 -7.92
N ALA A 354 -8.25 -18.37 -7.26
CA ALA A 354 -7.67 -19.71 -7.08
C ALA A 354 -7.59 -20.47 -8.41
N ILE A 355 -8.61 -20.32 -9.26
CA ILE A 355 -8.60 -20.85 -10.63
C ILE A 355 -7.47 -20.19 -11.43
N PHE A 356 -7.35 -18.86 -11.37
CA PHE A 356 -6.30 -18.13 -12.06
C PHE A 356 -4.89 -18.57 -11.63
N VAL A 357 -4.62 -18.65 -10.33
CA VAL A 357 -3.31 -19.11 -9.82
C VAL A 357 -3.01 -20.56 -10.23
N ARG A 358 -4.04 -21.42 -10.32
CA ARG A 358 -3.88 -22.81 -10.75
C ARG A 358 -3.55 -22.95 -12.24
N VAL A 359 -4.14 -22.11 -13.08
CA VAL A 359 -3.95 -22.16 -14.54
C VAL A 359 -2.71 -21.38 -14.98
N CYS A 360 -2.47 -20.22 -14.36
CA CYS A 360 -1.51 -19.23 -14.83
C CYS A 360 -0.27 -19.09 -13.95
N GLY A 361 -0.36 -19.49 -12.67
CA GLY A 361 0.66 -19.28 -11.67
C GLY A 361 1.37 -20.56 -11.25
N ASN A 362 1.93 -20.55 -10.05
CA ASN A 362 2.65 -21.69 -9.47
C ASN A 362 1.73 -22.76 -8.83
N GLY A 363 0.40 -22.59 -8.89
CA GLY A 363 -0.57 -23.49 -8.27
C GLY A 363 -0.62 -23.43 -6.74
N ALA A 364 0.09 -22.51 -6.08
CA ALA A 364 0.10 -22.37 -4.63
C ALA A 364 -1.24 -21.85 -4.12
N LEU A 365 -1.98 -22.72 -3.45
CA LEU A 365 -3.31 -22.43 -2.90
C LEU A 365 -3.35 -22.79 -1.42
N PRO A 366 -4.14 -22.06 -0.62
CA PRO A 366 -4.27 -22.38 0.79
C PRO A 366 -4.83 -23.79 0.97
N SER A 367 -4.21 -24.54 1.87
CA SER A 367 -4.47 -25.95 2.11
C SER A 367 -4.75 -26.21 3.59
N LYS A 368 -5.15 -27.44 3.94
CA LYS A 368 -5.29 -27.85 5.34
C LYS A 368 -3.96 -28.32 5.96
N ASN A 369 -2.89 -28.40 5.16
CA ASN A 369 -1.60 -28.96 5.60
C ASN A 369 -0.70 -27.92 6.28
N ASP A 370 -1.19 -26.69 6.43
CA ASP A 370 -0.56 -25.55 7.12
C ASP A 370 0.83 -25.14 6.60
N PHE A 371 1.17 -25.50 5.36
CA PHE A 371 2.48 -25.22 4.76
C PHE A 371 2.78 -23.71 4.66
N TYR A 372 1.75 -22.91 4.38
CA TYR A 372 1.82 -21.47 4.28
C TYR A 372 1.33 -20.79 5.57
N LYS A 373 1.29 -21.51 6.70
CA LYS A 373 0.75 -21.02 7.97
C LYS A 373 -0.69 -20.51 7.81
N GLU A 374 -1.51 -21.25 7.09
CA GLU A 374 -2.94 -20.99 6.89
C GLU A 374 -3.73 -20.82 8.21
N SER A 375 -3.23 -21.35 9.32
CA SER A 375 -3.70 -21.13 10.69
C SER A 375 -3.59 -19.69 11.18
N GLY A 376 -2.63 -18.92 10.66
CA GLY A 376 -2.43 -17.50 10.91
C GLY A 376 -1.02 -17.11 11.34
N TYR A 377 -0.87 -15.86 11.76
CA TYR A 377 0.35 -15.30 12.32
C TYR A 377 0.12 -14.73 13.71
N ASP A 378 1.19 -14.74 14.50
CA ASP A 378 1.30 -13.97 15.73
C ASP A 378 2.11 -12.71 15.44
N LEU A 379 1.58 -11.54 15.80
CA LEU A 379 2.26 -10.26 15.68
C LEU A 379 3.59 -10.24 16.45
N ARG A 380 3.71 -11.03 17.52
CA ARG A 380 4.96 -11.11 18.28
C ARG A 380 6.06 -11.87 17.57
N ALA A 381 5.69 -12.86 16.76
CA ALA A 381 6.62 -13.79 16.14
C ALA A 381 6.82 -13.55 14.63
N ILE A 382 5.89 -12.89 13.93
CA ILE A 382 5.93 -12.76 12.46
C ILE A 382 7.27 -12.21 11.94
N GLY A 383 7.81 -12.83 10.89
CA GLY A 383 9.10 -12.44 10.31
C GLY A 383 9.95 -13.65 9.90
N PRO A 384 11.27 -13.46 9.68
CA PRO A 384 12.17 -14.56 9.30
C PRO A 384 12.09 -15.73 10.29
N ALA A 385 12.08 -16.97 9.81
CA ALA A 385 11.95 -18.16 10.66
C ALA A 385 12.93 -18.18 11.85
N VAL A 386 14.17 -17.73 11.65
CA VAL A 386 15.21 -17.62 12.68
C VAL A 386 14.96 -16.55 13.75
N GLN A 387 13.89 -15.76 13.63
CA GLN A 387 13.48 -14.69 14.54
C GLN A 387 12.09 -14.93 15.14
N GLU A 388 11.41 -16.04 14.81
CA GLU A 388 10.07 -16.32 15.34
C GLU A 388 10.12 -16.67 16.83
N GLU A 389 11.20 -17.32 17.27
CA GLU A 389 11.39 -17.79 18.66
C GLU A 389 12.40 -16.92 19.46
N ARG A 390 12.76 -15.72 18.98
CA ARG A 390 13.81 -14.89 19.58
C ARG A 390 13.33 -13.48 19.90
N GLY A 391 13.93 -12.90 20.95
CA GLY A 391 13.76 -11.50 21.31
C GLY A 391 12.36 -11.14 21.80
N GLN A 392 11.67 -12.09 22.44
CA GLN A 392 10.34 -11.85 23.02
C GLN A 392 10.41 -10.76 24.09
N ASP A 393 11.40 -10.81 24.98
CA ASP A 393 11.59 -9.80 26.04
C ASP A 393 11.93 -8.42 25.46
N GLU A 394 12.80 -8.37 24.45
CA GLU A 394 13.14 -7.11 23.75
C GLU A 394 11.91 -6.51 23.07
N MET A 395 11.11 -7.35 22.40
CA MET A 395 9.89 -6.93 21.74
C MET A 395 8.87 -6.41 22.76
N GLU A 396 8.65 -7.12 23.86
CA GLU A 396 7.72 -6.71 24.92
C GLU A 396 8.17 -5.40 25.56
N ALA A 397 9.47 -5.19 25.76
CA ALA A 397 10.00 -3.91 26.25
C ALA A 397 9.69 -2.74 25.28
N ILE A 398 9.87 -2.94 23.97
CA ILE A 398 9.51 -1.94 22.96
C ILE A 398 8.00 -1.68 22.97
N PHE A 399 7.18 -2.74 23.06
CA PHE A 399 5.72 -2.62 23.11
C PHE A 399 5.25 -1.84 24.35
N GLN A 400 5.80 -2.14 25.54
CA GLN A 400 5.45 -1.41 26.77
C GLN A 400 5.91 0.05 26.72
N SER A 401 7.08 0.33 26.13
CA SER A 401 7.54 1.69 25.87
C SER A 401 6.53 2.46 25.01
N LEU A 402 6.11 1.87 23.88
CA LEU A 402 5.10 2.45 23.00
C LEU A 402 3.74 2.62 23.68
N LYS A 403 3.32 1.67 24.53
CA LYS A 403 2.07 1.74 25.30
C LYS A 403 2.08 2.84 26.36
N GLY A 404 3.27 3.16 26.90
CA GLY A 404 3.49 4.31 27.77
C GLY A 404 3.40 5.65 27.05
N THR A 405 3.47 5.66 25.71
CA THR A 405 3.23 6.87 24.92
C THR A 405 1.74 7.10 24.69
N ASN A 406 1.31 8.36 24.65
CA ASN A 406 -0.04 8.67 24.22
C ASN A 406 -0.14 8.75 22.69
N TYR A 407 0.30 7.69 21.97
CA TYR A 407 0.45 7.66 20.50
C TYR A 407 -0.76 8.23 19.72
N ALA A 408 -1.97 7.85 20.14
CA ALA A 408 -3.19 8.25 19.44
C ALA A 408 -3.71 9.65 19.84
N SER A 409 -3.11 10.26 20.87
CA SER A 409 -3.61 11.49 21.46
C SER A 409 -2.93 12.71 20.85
N GLY A 410 -3.69 13.81 20.71
CA GLY A 410 -3.15 15.09 20.30
C GLY A 410 -2.75 15.18 18.83
N CYS A 411 -2.43 16.40 18.41
CA CYS A 411 -1.77 16.66 17.15
C CYS A 411 -0.27 16.77 17.41
N PRO A 412 0.60 16.09 16.65
CA PRO A 412 2.05 16.17 16.86
C PRO A 412 2.66 17.53 16.55
N PHE A 413 1.89 18.42 15.93
CA PHE A 413 2.29 19.78 15.56
C PHE A 413 1.67 20.86 16.48
N HIS A 414 0.96 20.43 17.53
CA HIS A 414 0.44 21.31 18.57
C HIS A 414 1.25 21.09 19.84
N ALA A 415 1.97 22.13 20.26
CA ALA A 415 2.66 22.16 21.55
C ALA A 415 1.70 22.45 22.70
#